data_AF-A0A928US12-F1
#
_entry.id   AF-A0A928US12-F1
#
_cell.length_a   1.000
_cell.length_b   1.000
_cell.length_c   1.000
_cell.angle_alpha   90.00
_cell.angle_beta   90.00
_cell.angle_gamma   90.00
#
_symmetry.space_group_name_H-M   'P 1'
#
loop_
_entity.id
_entity.type
_entity.pdbx_description
1 polymer ?
#
loop_
_entity_poly.entity_id
_entity_poly.type
_entity_poly.pdbx_seq_one_letter_code
_entity_poly.pdbx_strand_id
1 'polypeptide(L)'
;MKTLTFILIALIAFTKSFAQIDSKGNPIFNSVVIGEEKFDDFELTSSYFTIANNISDKNSSVYINDNPSLSDYLKFSRDLPSYAFTVHQGEQVQLMIMLVQTNKGSETDFHYYVSNPNNGKSVEIPCAVWGEISEKRVEEFEKLKVDADAEIIELPKGTLYSFNGIAYRIQPYKELKEEVLQIIESINKVRK
;
A
#
# COMPACT_ATOMS: atom_id res chain seq x y z
N MET A 1 -60.49 -11.09 16.05
CA MET A 1 -59.98 -10.14 17.07
C MET A 1 -58.47 -10.32 17.09
N LYS A 2 -57.67 -9.45 16.43
CA LYS A 2 -56.97 -8.28 17.03
C LYS A 2 -56.31 -8.67 18.35
N THR A 3 -54.98 -8.76 18.48
CA THR A 3 -53.98 -7.67 18.47
C THR A 3 -52.59 -8.21 18.09
N LEU A 4 -51.95 -7.78 16.98
CA LEU A 4 -50.86 -6.79 16.88
C LEU A 4 -50.07 -6.46 18.16
N THR A 5 -48.76 -6.78 18.19
CA THR A 5 -47.65 -5.94 18.72
C THR A 5 -46.33 -6.52 18.16
N PHE A 6 -45.75 -5.97 17.08
CA PHE A 6 -44.72 -4.91 17.01
C PHE A 6 -43.34 -5.23 17.67
N ILE A 7 -42.41 -5.67 16.82
CA ILE A 7 -41.02 -5.23 16.60
C ILE A 7 -40.08 -5.08 17.80
N LEU A 8 -38.96 -5.82 17.75
CA LEU A 8 -37.64 -5.22 17.95
C LEU A 8 -36.69 -5.69 16.84
N ILE A 9 -36.52 -4.81 15.85
CA ILE A 9 -35.40 -4.79 14.91
C ILE A 9 -34.17 -4.42 15.74
N ALA A 10 -33.34 -5.41 16.09
CA ALA A 10 -31.98 -5.15 16.54
C ALA A 10 -31.12 -5.02 15.29
N LEU A 11 -30.72 -3.77 15.02
CA LEU A 11 -29.93 -3.29 13.91
C LEU A 11 -28.77 -4.24 13.55
N ILE A 12 -28.88 -4.89 12.40
CA ILE A 12 -27.70 -5.10 11.55
C ILE A 12 -27.55 -3.82 10.75
N ALA A 13 -26.81 -2.86 11.30
CA ALA A 13 -26.39 -1.68 10.58
C ALA A 13 -24.91 -1.46 10.85
N PHE A 14 -24.10 -2.02 9.95
CA PHE A 14 -22.80 -1.52 9.53
C PHE A 14 -21.96 -0.87 10.64
N THR A 15 -21.03 -1.64 11.20
CA THR A 15 -19.74 -1.08 11.62
C THR A 15 -19.08 -0.49 10.37
N LYS A 16 -19.48 0.75 10.02
CA LYS A 16 -18.62 1.64 9.26
C LYS A 16 -17.39 1.80 10.13
N SER A 17 -16.33 1.04 9.83
CA SER A 17 -15.00 1.50 10.16
C SER A 17 -14.93 2.91 9.59
N PHE A 18 -14.98 3.90 10.47
CA PHE A 18 -14.86 5.30 10.09
C PHE A 18 -13.43 5.46 9.60
N ALA A 19 -13.19 5.13 8.33
CA ALA A 19 -12.04 5.62 7.62
C ALA A 19 -12.13 7.13 7.73
N GLN A 20 -11.18 7.73 8.44
CA GLN A 20 -11.13 9.17 8.62
C GLN A 20 -10.86 9.82 7.27
N ILE A 21 -11.89 10.48 6.77
CA ILE A 21 -11.85 11.13 5.47
C ILE A 21 -11.44 12.60 5.61
N ASP A 22 -10.71 13.10 4.62
CA ASP A 22 -10.43 14.53 4.48
C ASP A 22 -11.73 15.32 4.19
N SER A 23 -11.61 16.64 4.06
CA SER A 23 -12.75 17.52 3.75
C SER A 23 -13.43 17.23 2.40
N LYS A 24 -12.83 16.38 1.56
CA LYS A 24 -13.34 15.97 0.25
C LYS A 24 -13.87 14.52 0.26
N GLY A 25 -13.85 13.85 1.40
CA GLY A 25 -14.32 12.48 1.52
C GLY A 25 -13.28 11.40 1.16
N ASN A 26 -12.01 11.77 0.97
CA ASN A 26 -10.94 10.81 0.66
C ASN A 26 -10.33 10.25 1.94
N PRO A 27 -9.98 8.95 1.99
CA PRO A 27 -9.25 8.39 3.11
C PRO A 27 -7.93 9.14 3.37
N ILE A 28 -7.69 9.55 4.61
CA ILE A 28 -6.39 10.10 5.04
C ILE A 28 -5.41 8.94 5.19
N PHE A 29 -4.52 8.78 4.22
CA PHE A 29 -3.47 7.75 4.24
C PHE A 29 -2.10 8.44 4.12
N ASN A 30 -1.34 8.38 5.20
CA ASN A 30 -0.09 9.14 5.33
C ASN A 30 1.03 8.47 4.53
N SER A 31 1.78 9.28 3.77
CA SER A 31 2.92 8.82 2.97
C SER A 31 4.10 9.78 3.08
N VAL A 32 5.27 9.29 2.69
CA VAL A 32 6.49 10.08 2.54
C VAL A 32 7.06 9.87 1.14
N VAL A 33 7.64 10.92 0.55
CA VAL A 33 8.38 10.81 -0.70
C VAL A 33 9.70 10.08 -0.42
N ILE A 34 9.98 9.04 -1.20
CA ILE A 34 11.18 8.20 -1.08
C ILE A 34 12.11 8.29 -2.29
N GLY A 35 11.67 8.97 -3.36
CA GLY A 35 12.50 9.18 -4.54
C GLY A 35 11.81 10.04 -5.58
N GLU A 36 12.63 10.76 -6.35
CA GLU A 36 12.22 11.56 -7.49
C GLU A 36 13.18 11.26 -8.64
N GLU A 37 12.66 11.04 -9.84
CA GLU A 37 13.45 10.69 -11.02
C GLU A 37 12.89 11.35 -12.27
N LYS A 38 13.76 11.96 -13.07
CA LYS A 38 13.40 12.61 -14.33
C LYS A 38 13.77 11.73 -15.51
N PHE A 39 12.87 11.61 -16.47
CA PHE A 39 13.07 10.83 -17.70
C PHE A 39 12.25 11.46 -18.82
N ASP A 40 12.89 11.77 -19.94
CA ASP A 40 12.33 12.59 -21.02
C ASP A 40 11.69 13.89 -20.48
N ASP A 41 10.43 14.16 -20.83
CA ASP A 41 9.64 15.30 -20.35
C ASP A 41 8.81 14.97 -19.08
N PHE A 42 9.09 13.83 -18.44
CA PHE A 42 8.35 13.34 -17.29
C PHE A 42 9.19 13.32 -16.01
N GLU A 43 8.49 13.34 -14.89
CA GLU A 43 9.05 13.17 -13.55
C GLU A 43 8.25 12.13 -12.78
N LEU A 44 8.93 11.18 -12.15
CA LEU A 44 8.36 10.13 -11.31
C LEU A 44 8.63 10.47 -9.85
N THR A 45 7.58 10.74 -9.08
CA THR A 45 7.65 10.82 -7.62
C THR A 45 7.24 9.47 -7.04
N SER A 46 8.16 8.82 -6.34
CA SER A 46 7.90 7.59 -5.59
C SER A 46 7.57 7.92 -4.14
N SER A 47 6.48 7.36 -3.64
CA SER A 47 5.99 7.55 -2.28
C SER A 47 5.81 6.22 -1.57
N TYR A 48 6.05 6.22 -0.27
CA TYR A 48 5.84 5.09 0.61
C TYR A 48 4.80 5.43 1.67
N PHE A 49 3.79 4.57 1.82
CA PHE A 49 2.78 4.71 2.86
C PHE A 49 3.33 4.18 4.17
N THR A 50 3.72 5.06 5.08
CA THR A 50 4.40 4.68 6.34
C THR A 50 3.49 3.89 7.27
N ILE A 51 4.04 2.94 8.01
CA ILE A 51 3.31 2.19 9.03
C ILE A 51 3.01 3.08 10.23
N ALA A 52 4.03 3.69 10.84
CA ALA A 52 3.90 4.41 12.10
C ALA A 52 2.89 5.56 12.03
N ASN A 53 2.99 6.40 11.00
CA ASN A 53 2.08 7.54 10.83
C ASN A 53 0.68 7.11 10.37
N ASN A 54 0.40 5.82 10.21
CA ASN A 54 -0.93 5.36 9.84
C ASN A 54 -1.58 4.55 10.96
N ILE A 55 -0.93 3.50 11.47
CA ILE A 55 -1.57 2.62 12.45
C ILE A 55 -1.73 3.24 13.84
N SER A 56 -0.89 4.22 14.18
CA SER A 56 -0.88 4.88 15.49
C SER A 56 -1.30 6.36 15.44
N ASP A 57 -1.48 6.92 14.25
CA ASP A 57 -1.96 8.30 14.10
C ASP A 57 -3.49 8.33 14.12
N LYS A 58 -4.06 8.95 15.15
CA LYS A 58 -5.51 9.12 15.30
C LYS A 58 -6.16 9.93 14.18
N ASN A 59 -5.40 10.56 13.29
CA ASN A 59 -5.92 11.25 12.11
C ASN A 59 -5.93 10.38 10.84
N SER A 60 -5.37 9.17 10.91
CA SER A 60 -5.30 8.25 9.78
C SER A 60 -6.60 7.47 9.60
N SER A 61 -6.96 7.21 8.34
CA SER A 61 -8.07 6.34 7.95
C SER A 61 -7.91 4.89 8.40
N VAL A 62 -6.69 4.49 8.71
CA VAL A 62 -6.30 3.12 9.03
C VAL A 62 -5.64 3.05 10.40
N TYR A 63 -5.94 4.05 11.25
CA TYR A 63 -5.64 4.01 12.67
C TYR A 63 -6.19 2.73 13.31
N ILE A 64 -5.35 2.06 14.09
CA ILE A 64 -5.71 0.85 14.81
C ILE A 64 -5.83 1.19 16.29
N ASN A 65 -4.73 1.54 16.95
CA ASN A 65 -4.69 1.99 18.34
C ASN A 65 -3.32 2.65 18.68
N ASP A 66 -3.21 3.25 19.88
CA ASP A 66 -1.99 3.94 20.33
C ASP A 66 -0.79 2.99 20.58
N ASN A 67 -1.01 1.69 20.78
CA ASN A 67 0.03 0.68 21.05
C ASN A 67 -0.20 -0.60 20.22
N PRO A 68 0.00 -0.55 18.88
CA PRO A 68 -0.34 -1.67 18.01
C PRO A 68 0.46 -2.93 18.34
N SER A 69 -0.18 -4.10 18.21
CA SER A 69 0.47 -5.39 18.39
C SER A 69 1.34 -5.76 17.19
N LEU A 70 2.27 -6.72 17.33
CA LEU A 70 3.03 -7.28 16.20
C LEU A 70 2.12 -7.74 15.05
N SER A 71 0.97 -8.33 15.38
CA SER A 71 -0.02 -8.73 14.38
C SER A 71 -0.65 -7.55 13.65
N ASP A 72 -0.83 -6.40 14.30
CA ASP A 72 -1.36 -5.19 13.66
C ASP A 72 -0.34 -4.61 12.65
N TYR A 73 0.93 -4.56 13.04
CA TYR A 73 2.05 -4.19 12.17
C TYR A 73 2.14 -5.08 10.93
N LEU A 74 2.06 -6.40 11.13
CA LEU A 74 2.09 -7.37 10.03
C LEU A 74 0.87 -7.23 9.12
N LYS A 75 -0.33 -7.13 9.70
CA LYS A 75 -1.59 -6.98 8.97
C LYS A 75 -1.55 -5.73 8.10
N PHE A 76 -1.18 -4.59 8.67
CA PHE A 76 -1.00 -3.36 7.92
C PHE A 76 -0.03 -3.52 6.76
N SER A 77 1.09 -4.19 7.01
CA SER A 77 2.16 -4.35 6.04
C SER A 77 1.79 -5.22 4.85
N ARG A 78 0.87 -6.17 5.04
CA ARG A 78 0.45 -7.15 4.04
C ARG A 78 -0.90 -6.81 3.38
N ASP A 79 -1.80 -6.13 4.08
CA ASP A 79 -3.16 -5.87 3.60
C ASP A 79 -3.32 -4.50 2.94
N LEU A 80 -2.38 -3.58 3.16
CA LEU A 80 -2.45 -2.22 2.63
C LEU A 80 -1.32 -1.91 1.65
N PRO A 81 -1.58 -1.08 0.61
CA PRO A 81 -0.56 -0.62 -0.32
C PRO A 81 0.68 -0.09 0.39
N SER A 82 1.86 -0.52 -0.07
CA SER A 82 3.14 -0.01 0.42
C SER A 82 3.61 1.20 -0.40
N TYR A 83 3.48 1.14 -1.73
CA TYR A 83 4.00 2.16 -2.63
C TYR A 83 2.91 2.84 -3.45
N ALA A 84 3.12 4.13 -3.70
CA ALA A 84 2.45 4.88 -4.73
C ALA A 84 3.49 5.64 -5.58
N PHE A 85 3.19 5.79 -6.86
CA PHE A 85 4.02 6.50 -7.81
C PHE A 85 3.15 7.52 -8.54
N THR A 86 3.66 8.73 -8.68
CA THR A 86 2.99 9.79 -9.44
C THR A 86 3.87 10.20 -10.59
N VAL A 87 3.30 10.21 -11.79
CA VAL A 87 3.99 10.65 -13.00
C VAL A 87 3.51 12.04 -13.36
N HIS A 88 4.44 12.97 -13.43
CA HIS A 88 4.20 14.37 -13.75
C HIS A 88 4.76 14.70 -15.14
N GLN A 89 4.13 15.65 -15.81
CA GLN A 89 4.69 16.38 -16.94
C GLN A 89 4.50 17.87 -16.66
N GLY A 90 5.57 18.53 -16.23
CA GLY A 90 5.47 19.85 -15.58
C GLY A 90 4.56 19.77 -14.34
N GLU A 91 3.61 20.68 -14.22
CA GLU A 91 2.67 20.73 -13.08
C GLU A 91 1.51 19.72 -13.18
N GLN A 92 1.37 19.03 -14.31
CA GLN A 92 0.23 18.14 -14.56
C GLN A 92 0.54 16.70 -14.15
N VAL A 93 -0.35 16.09 -13.37
CA VAL A 93 -0.32 14.65 -13.08
C VAL A 93 -0.85 13.88 -14.29
N GLN A 94 -0.02 13.02 -14.85
CA GLN A 94 -0.34 12.20 -16.03
C GLN A 94 -0.84 10.81 -15.64
N LEU A 95 -0.27 10.22 -14.58
CA LEU A 95 -0.62 8.90 -14.07
C LEU A 95 -0.43 8.86 -12.55
N MET A 96 -1.27 8.08 -11.89
CA MET A 96 -1.04 7.61 -10.52
C MET A 96 -0.99 6.08 -10.56
N ILE A 97 0.02 5.49 -9.94
CA ILE A 97 0.25 4.05 -9.93
C ILE A 97 0.37 3.61 -8.48
N MET A 98 -0.42 2.65 -8.04
CA MET A 98 -0.40 2.13 -6.67
C MET A 98 -0.10 0.64 -6.70
N LEU A 99 0.85 0.20 -5.86
CA LEU A 99 1.08 -1.23 -5.67
C LEU A 99 0.05 -1.79 -4.69
N VAL A 100 -0.74 -2.75 -5.15
CA VAL A 100 -1.78 -3.40 -4.34
C VAL A 100 -1.42 -4.87 -4.14
N GLN A 101 -1.41 -5.29 -2.88
CA GLN A 101 -1.17 -6.66 -2.46
C GLN A 101 -2.51 -7.37 -2.25
N THR A 102 -2.61 -8.61 -2.73
CA THR A 102 -3.73 -9.51 -2.44
C THR A 102 -3.19 -10.77 -1.77
N ASN A 103 -3.68 -11.08 -0.58
CA ASN A 103 -3.34 -12.30 0.14
C ASN A 103 -4.50 -13.30 0.07
N LYS A 104 -4.25 -14.53 -0.38
CA LYS A 104 -5.20 -15.64 -0.38
C LYS A 104 -4.58 -16.86 0.29
N GLY A 105 -4.83 -17.02 1.59
CA GLY A 105 -4.16 -18.05 2.39
C GLY A 105 -2.65 -17.78 2.43
N SER A 106 -1.85 -18.72 1.93
CA SER A 106 -0.40 -18.59 1.82
C SER A 106 0.07 -17.92 0.52
N GLU A 107 -0.84 -17.68 -0.43
CA GLU A 107 -0.51 -17.05 -1.71
C GLU A 107 -0.53 -15.53 -1.57
N THR A 108 0.49 -14.89 -2.16
CA THR A 108 0.63 -13.42 -2.20
C THR A 108 0.81 -13.00 -3.64
N ASP A 109 -0.11 -12.17 -4.13
CA ASP A 109 -0.08 -11.58 -5.46
C ASP A 109 0.02 -10.07 -5.36
N PHE A 110 0.68 -9.47 -6.35
CA PHE A 110 0.77 -8.01 -6.49
C PHE A 110 0.27 -7.57 -7.86
N HIS A 111 -0.38 -6.41 -7.87
CA HIS A 111 -0.76 -5.72 -9.09
C HIS A 111 -0.59 -4.22 -8.93
N TYR A 112 -0.36 -3.55 -10.04
CA TYR A 112 -0.37 -2.10 -10.14
C TYR A 112 -1.76 -1.63 -10.52
N TYR A 113 -2.38 -0.83 -9.66
CA TYR A 113 -3.55 -0.05 -10.04
C TYR A 113 -3.07 1.26 -10.67
N VAL A 114 -3.23 1.38 -11.99
CA VAL A 114 -2.81 2.55 -12.77
C VAL A 114 -4.03 3.39 -13.11
N SER A 115 -4.05 4.66 -12.73
CA SER A 115 -5.13 5.59 -13.04
C SER A 115 -4.62 6.84 -13.77
N ASN A 116 -5.43 7.35 -14.70
CA ASN A 116 -5.19 8.62 -15.37
C ASN A 116 -6.24 9.64 -14.87
N PRO A 117 -5.84 10.61 -14.04
CA PRO A 117 -6.78 11.57 -13.47
C PRO A 117 -7.40 12.51 -14.52
N ASN A 118 -6.76 12.70 -15.67
CA ASN A 118 -7.22 13.62 -16.71
C ASN A 118 -8.42 13.08 -17.50
N ASN A 119 -8.64 11.76 -17.49
CA ASN A 119 -9.76 11.13 -18.20
C ASN A 119 -10.53 10.09 -17.37
N GLY A 120 -10.15 9.87 -16.11
CA GLY A 120 -10.80 8.94 -15.20
C GLY A 120 -10.62 7.45 -15.53
N LYS A 121 -9.82 7.09 -16.55
CA LYS A 121 -9.57 5.68 -16.90
C LYS A 121 -8.59 5.05 -15.92
N SER A 122 -8.79 3.77 -15.65
CA SER A 122 -7.89 2.94 -14.86
C SER A 122 -7.69 1.56 -15.46
N VAL A 123 -6.59 0.91 -15.09
CA VAL A 123 -6.24 -0.46 -15.47
C VAL A 123 -5.46 -1.11 -14.35
N GLU A 124 -5.63 -2.42 -14.19
CA GLU A 124 -4.81 -3.26 -13.33
C GLU A 124 -3.76 -3.99 -14.17
N ILE A 125 -2.51 -3.93 -13.75
CA ILE A 125 -1.38 -4.59 -14.42
C ILE A 125 -0.73 -5.55 -13.41
N PRO A 126 -0.53 -6.84 -13.73
CA PRO A 126 0.18 -7.76 -12.84
C PRO A 126 1.59 -7.25 -12.52
N CYS A 127 2.04 -7.41 -11.28
CA CYS A 127 3.41 -7.12 -10.88
C CYS A 127 4.24 -8.42 -10.92
N ALA A 128 5.34 -8.40 -11.66
CA ALA A 128 6.25 -9.52 -11.78
C ALA A 128 7.26 -9.60 -10.64
N VAL A 129 7.54 -8.47 -9.97
CA VAL A 129 8.49 -8.42 -8.85
C VAL A 129 7.84 -9.02 -7.61
N TRP A 130 8.26 -10.24 -7.29
CA TRP A 130 7.66 -11.04 -6.23
C TRP A 130 8.31 -10.78 -4.87
N GLY A 131 7.50 -10.93 -3.81
CA GLY A 131 7.90 -10.97 -2.41
C GLY A 131 6.66 -11.20 -1.55
N GLU A 132 6.78 -11.07 -0.24
CA GLU A 132 5.65 -11.15 0.68
C GLU A 132 5.46 -9.86 1.47
N ILE A 133 6.55 -9.11 1.61
CA ILE A 133 6.61 -7.81 2.28
C ILE A 133 7.57 -6.91 1.51
N SER A 134 7.21 -5.64 1.32
CA SER A 134 8.06 -4.71 0.57
C SER A 134 9.28 -4.25 1.36
N GLU A 135 10.40 -4.02 0.68
CA GLU A 135 11.65 -3.51 1.27
C GLU A 135 11.46 -2.34 2.25
N LYS A 136 10.69 -1.30 1.89
CA LYS A 136 10.44 -0.15 2.78
C LYS A 136 9.64 -0.48 4.04
N ARG A 137 8.83 -1.53 4.04
CA ARG A 137 8.16 -2.02 5.25
C ARG A 137 9.17 -2.62 6.22
N VAL A 138 10.10 -3.41 5.68
CA VAL A 138 11.20 -4.01 6.46
C VAL A 138 12.09 -2.91 7.04
N GLU A 139 12.52 -1.94 6.23
CA GLU A 139 13.30 -0.79 6.71
C GLU A 139 12.59 -0.02 7.84
N GLU A 140 11.28 0.17 7.73
CA GLU A 140 10.52 0.83 8.78
C GLU A 140 10.39 -0.03 10.04
N PHE A 141 10.19 -1.34 9.92
CA PHE A 141 10.20 -2.23 11.08
C PHE A 141 11.53 -2.19 11.83
N GLU A 142 12.65 -2.27 11.12
CA GLU A 142 14.00 -2.17 11.69
C GLU A 142 14.22 -0.85 12.43
N LYS A 143 13.69 0.25 11.87
CA LYS A 143 13.75 1.58 12.49
C LYS A 143 12.90 1.66 13.75
N LEU A 144 11.69 1.09 13.72
CA LEU A 144 10.74 1.12 14.82
C LEU A 144 11.09 0.11 15.93
N LYS A 145 11.88 -0.92 15.62
CA LYS A 145 12.27 -2.00 16.55
C LYS A 145 11.06 -2.64 17.24
N VAL A 146 10.00 -2.88 16.47
CA VAL A 146 8.72 -3.37 17.02
C VAL A 146 8.82 -4.83 17.45
N ASP A 147 9.70 -5.60 16.81
CA ASP A 147 10.07 -6.96 17.16
C ASP A 147 11.57 -7.01 17.46
N ALA A 148 11.93 -7.50 18.65
CA ALA A 148 13.32 -7.57 19.11
C ALA A 148 14.08 -8.75 18.52
N ASP A 149 13.36 -9.78 18.04
CA ASP A 149 13.93 -11.00 17.47
C ASP A 149 13.92 -10.96 15.94
N ALA A 150 13.53 -9.82 15.35
CA ALA A 150 13.54 -9.63 13.90
C ALA A 150 14.96 -9.59 13.35
N GLU A 151 15.15 -10.16 12.16
CA GLU A 151 16.44 -10.19 11.48
C GLU A 151 16.30 -10.27 9.96
N ILE A 152 17.28 -9.72 9.27
CA ILE A 152 17.45 -9.85 7.82
C ILE A 152 18.38 -11.04 7.55
N ILE A 153 17.91 -11.98 6.73
CA ILE A 153 18.64 -13.20 6.38
C ILE A 153 18.95 -13.17 4.88
N GLU A 154 20.23 -13.05 4.53
CA GLU A 154 20.69 -13.09 3.14
C GLU A 154 20.71 -14.52 2.61
N LEU A 155 20.08 -14.75 1.46
CA LEU A 155 20.11 -16.02 0.75
C LEU A 155 20.88 -15.87 -0.57
N PRO A 156 21.35 -16.99 -1.17
CA PRO A 156 21.94 -16.95 -2.52
C PRO A 156 21.02 -16.38 -3.61
N LYS A 157 19.71 -16.34 -3.35
CA LYS A 157 18.67 -15.85 -4.28
C LYS A 157 17.65 -14.97 -3.55
N GLY A 158 18.09 -13.79 -3.12
CA GLY A 158 17.26 -12.78 -2.46
C GLY A 158 17.42 -12.76 -0.94
N THR A 159 16.52 -12.05 -0.27
CA THR A 159 16.64 -11.76 1.15
C THR A 159 15.33 -12.10 1.87
N LEU A 160 15.43 -12.66 3.07
CA LEU A 160 14.30 -12.87 3.97
C LEU A 160 14.32 -11.86 5.10
N TYR A 161 13.15 -11.56 5.63
CA TYR A 161 12.97 -10.85 6.88
C TYR A 161 12.21 -11.75 7.87
N SER A 162 12.85 -12.10 8.99
CA SER A 162 12.20 -12.78 10.10
C SER A 162 11.42 -11.76 10.93
N PHE A 163 10.14 -12.02 11.15
CA PHE A 163 9.26 -11.17 11.96
C PHE A 163 8.20 -12.01 12.65
N ASN A 164 8.06 -11.82 13.96
CA ASN A 164 7.15 -12.55 14.83
C ASN A 164 7.30 -14.08 14.65
N GLY A 165 8.55 -14.55 14.53
CA GLY A 165 8.90 -15.95 14.31
C GLY A 165 8.57 -16.51 12.91
N ILE A 166 8.21 -15.66 11.94
CA ILE A 166 7.87 -16.05 10.57
C ILE A 166 8.84 -15.36 9.61
N ALA A 167 9.40 -16.10 8.66
CA ALA A 167 10.26 -15.55 7.62
C ALA A 167 9.44 -15.15 6.38
N TYR A 168 9.63 -13.92 5.92
CA TYR A 168 8.98 -13.35 4.74
C TYR A 168 10.01 -13.01 3.68
N ARG A 169 9.74 -13.33 2.40
CA ARG A 169 10.57 -12.83 1.31
C ARG A 169 10.38 -11.33 1.10
N ILE A 170 11.49 -10.61 0.98
CA ILE A 170 11.47 -9.16 0.75
C ILE A 170 11.27 -8.89 -0.75
N GLN A 171 10.27 -8.07 -1.08
CA GLN A 171 10.06 -7.55 -2.44
C GLN A 171 11.02 -6.36 -2.67
N PRO A 172 11.99 -6.47 -3.60
CA PRO A 172 13.03 -5.45 -3.79
C PRO A 172 12.47 -4.18 -4.44
N TYR A 173 12.72 -3.03 -3.83
CA TYR A 173 12.18 -1.76 -4.31
C TYR A 173 12.79 -1.34 -5.65
N LYS A 174 14.08 -1.62 -5.86
CA LYS A 174 14.78 -1.27 -7.10
C LYS A 174 14.13 -1.93 -8.32
N GLU A 175 13.91 -3.24 -8.27
CA GLU A 175 13.27 -3.99 -9.38
C GLU A 175 11.84 -3.52 -9.60
N LEU A 176 11.10 -3.24 -8.51
CA LEU A 176 9.74 -2.72 -8.58
C LEU A 176 9.68 -1.36 -9.27
N LYS A 177 10.62 -0.46 -8.95
CA LYS A 177 10.72 0.86 -9.61
C LYS A 177 11.06 0.72 -11.09
N GLU A 178 11.96 -0.21 -11.45
CA GLU A 178 12.28 -0.51 -12.85
C GLU A 178 11.05 -1.01 -13.63
N GLU A 179 10.23 -1.87 -13.03
CA GLU A 179 8.98 -2.34 -13.63
C GLU A 179 7.96 -1.18 -13.81
N VAL A 180 7.85 -0.27 -12.84
CA VAL A 180 7.01 0.93 -12.95
C VAL A 180 7.45 1.82 -14.11
N LEU A 181 8.76 2.05 -14.29
CA LEU A 181 9.28 2.81 -15.42
C LEU A 181 8.91 2.16 -16.77
N GLN A 182 8.99 0.83 -16.87
CA GLN A 182 8.57 0.08 -18.07
C GLN A 182 7.07 0.23 -18.36
N ILE A 183 6.22 0.22 -17.33
CA ILE A 183 4.78 0.49 -17.46
C ILE A 183 4.54 1.88 -18.05
N ILE A 184 5.24 2.89 -17.52
CA ILE A 184 5.10 4.29 -17.96
C ILE A 184 5.52 4.43 -19.43
N GLU A 185 6.67 3.87 -19.81
CA GLU A 185 7.13 3.87 -21.20
C GLU A 185 6.13 3.20 -22.14
N SER A 186 5.57 2.06 -21.73
CA SER A 186 4.61 1.30 -22.53
C SER A 186 3.33 2.09 -22.77
N ILE A 187 2.81 2.76 -21.73
CA ILE A 187 1.62 3.62 -21.85
C ILE A 187 1.91 4.83 -22.74
N ASN A 188 3.09 5.44 -22.62
CA ASN A 188 3.46 6.62 -23.40
C ASN A 188 3.68 6.29 -24.88
N LYS A 189 4.23 5.13 -25.22
CA LYS A 189 4.37 4.66 -26.61
C LYS A 189 3.01 4.50 -27.31
N VAL A 190 1.96 4.14 -26.59
CA VAL A 190 0.60 4.01 -27.15
C VAL A 190 -0.08 5.37 -27.37
N ARG A 191 0.39 6.44 -26.71
CA ARG A 191 -0.19 7.79 -26.83
C ARG A 191 0.43 8.63 -27.97
N LYS A 192 1.64 8.29 -28.43
CA LYS A 192 2.31 8.94 -29.57
C LYS A 192 1.82 8.35 -30.88
#